data_AF-A0A967RBD1-F1
#
_entry.id   AF-A0A967RBD1-F1
#
_cell.length_a   1.000
_cell.length_b   1.000
_cell.length_c   1.000
_cell.angle_alpha   90.00
_cell.angle_beta   90.00
_cell.angle_gamma   90.00
#
_symmetry.space_group_name_H-M   'P 1'
#
loop_
_entity.id
_entity.type
_entity.pdbx_description
1 polymer ?
#
loop_
_entity_poly.entity_id
_entity_poly.type
_entity_poly.pdbx_seq_one_letter_code
_entity_poly.pdbx_strand_id
1 'polypeptide(L)' 'YLLGKIYEKKGDNQLAIQNYEKFLDLWKDADPDLPDLIDAKKRLTRLKSVSGKL' A
#
# COMPACT_ATOMS: atom_id res chain seq x y z
N TYR A 1 -4.32 -3.85 4.08
CA TYR A 1 -4.26 -4.26 2.67
C TYR A 1 -5.54 -3.96 1.91
N LEU A 2 -6.68 -4.59 2.23
CA LEU A 2 -7.94 -4.41 1.47
C LEU A 2 -8.44 -2.96 1.42
N LEU A 3 -8.39 -2.23 2.53
CA LEU A 3 -8.74 -0.81 2.55
C LEU A 3 -7.86 0.03 1.60
N GLY A 4 -6.55 -0.27 1.54
CA GLY A 4 -5.64 0.36 0.58
C GLY A 4 -6.11 0.15 -0.86
N LYS A 5 -6.52 -1.08 -1.22
CA LYS A 5 -7.04 -1.40 -2.56
C LYS A 5 -8.35 -0.68 -2.86
N ILE A 6 -9.24 -0.56 -1.87
CA ILE A 6 -10.51 0.14 -2.02
C ILE A 6 -10.27 1.62 -2.32
N TYR A 7 -9.42 2.28 -1.54
CA TYR A 7 -9.11 3.70 -1.76
C TYR A 7 -8.34 3.93 -3.07
N GLU A 8 -7.41 3.04 -3.42
CA GLU A 8 -6.72 3.10 -4.71
C GLU A 8 -7.72 3.01 -5.88
N LYS A 9 -8.67 2.07 -5.83
CA LYS A 9 -9.71 1.94 -6.86
C LYS A 9 -10.61 3.17 -6.94
N LYS A 10 -10.81 3.88 -5.83
CA LYS A 10 -11.58 5.14 -5.76
C LYS A 10 -10.77 6.36 -6.23
N GLY A 11 -9.48 6.21 -6.52
CA GLY A 11 -8.58 7.32 -6.87
C GLY A 11 -8.10 8.14 -5.66
N ASP A 12 -8.45 7.72 -4.44
CA ASP A 12 -8.00 8.39 -3.22
C ASP A 12 -6.62 7.88 -2.81
N ASN A 13 -5.60 8.40 -3.50
CA ASN A 13 -4.22 7.94 -3.36
C ASN A 13 -3.65 8.20 -1.97
N GLN A 14 -4.09 9.26 -1.28
CA GLN A 14 -3.63 9.55 0.08
C GLN A 14 -4.16 8.50 1.07
N LEU A 15 -5.46 8.21 1.05
CA LEU A 15 -6.01 7.15 1.90
C LEU A 15 -5.51 5.77 1.51
N ALA A 16 -5.22 5.53 0.24
CA ALA A 16 -4.59 4.28 -0.21
C ALA A 16 -3.21 4.10 0.41
N ILE A 17 -2.34 5.11 0.32
CA ILE A 17 -0.99 5.12 0.89
C ILE A 17 -1.04 4.85 2.40
N GLN A 18 -1.85 5.60 3.14
CA GLN A 18 -1.98 5.45 4.60
C GLN A 18 -2.38 4.02 5.01
N ASN A 19 -3.32 3.42 4.28
CA ASN A 19 -3.78 2.07 4.58
C ASN A 19 -2.81 0.96 4.15
N TYR A 20 -1.98 1.19 3.14
CA TYR A 20 -0.87 0.29 2.82
C TYR A 20 0.25 0.39 3.85
N GLU A 21 0.63 1.59 4.29
CA GLU A 21 1.63 1.79 5.34
C GLU A 21 1.22 1.12 6.66
N LYS A 22 -0.02 1.36 7.11
CA LYS A 22 -0.56 0.72 8.32
C LYS A 22 -0.53 -0.81 8.22
N PHE A 23 -0.86 -1.35 7.05
CA PHE A 23 -0.80 -2.80 6.83
C PHE A 23 0.64 -3.33 6.92
N LEU A 24 1.59 -2.67 6.26
CA LEU A 24 2.98 -3.08 6.26
C LEU A 24 3.64 -2.95 7.64
N ASP A 25 3.23 -1.96 8.44
CA ASP A 25 3.68 -1.83 9.83
C ASP A 25 3.16 -2.97 10.72
N LEU A 26 1.86 -3.29 10.61
CA LEU A 26 1.27 -4.41 11.34
C LEU A 26 1.86 -5.77 10.94
N TRP A 27 2.32 -5.91 9.70
CA TRP A 27 2.86 -7.16 9.12
C TRP A 27 4.38 -7.10 8.93
N LYS A 28 5.09 -6.25 9.67
CA LYS A 28 6.55 -6.09 9.53
C LYS A 28 7.35 -7.36 9.82
N ASP A 29 6.81 -8.23 10.69
CA ASP A 29 7.41 -9.51 11.10
C ASP A 29 6.69 -10.73 10.49
N ALA A 30 5.77 -10.51 9.54
CA ALA A 30 5.09 -11.59 8.83
C ALA A 30 6.03 -12.25 7.80
N ASP A 31 5.68 -13.47 7.37
CA ASP A 31 6.47 -14.19 6.38
C ASP A 31 6.65 -13.34 5.10
N PRO A 32 7.90 -13.18 4.61
CA PRO A 32 8.21 -12.23 3.55
C PRO A 32 7.66 -12.63 2.18
N ASP A 33 7.27 -13.89 2.00
CA ASP A 33 6.76 -14.47 0.76
C ASP A 33 5.23 -14.36 0.61
N LEU A 34 4.53 -13.81 1.63
CA LEU A 34 3.09 -13.62 1.57
C LEU A 34 2.71 -12.73 0.38
N PRO A 35 1.82 -13.20 -0.53
CA PRO A 35 1.46 -12.45 -1.74
C PRO A 35 0.93 -11.04 -1.46
N ASP A 36 0.15 -10.87 -0.40
CA ASP A 36 -0.42 -9.58 0.00
C ASP A 36 0.63 -8.60 0.51
N LEU A 37 1.69 -9.08 1.18
CA LEU A 37 2.81 -8.26 1.63
C LEU A 37 3.61 -7.74 0.42
N ILE A 38 3.88 -8.63 -0.53
CA ILE A 38 4.58 -8.31 -1.78
C ILE A 38 3.77 -7.31 -2.61
N ASP A 39 2.46 -7.55 -2.78
CA ASP A 39 1.59 -6.65 -3.53
C ASP A 39 1.47 -5.27 -2.87
N ALA A 40 1.26 -5.22 -1.54
CA ALA A 40 1.17 -3.95 -0.81
C ALA A 40 2.44 -3.10 -0.94
N LYS A 41 3.64 -3.69 -0.83
CA LYS A 41 4.92 -2.99 -1.05
C LYS A 41 5.00 -2.41 -2.47
N LYS A 42 4.68 -3.20 -3.50
CA LYS A 42 4.70 -2.74 -4.92
C LYS A 42 3.74 -1.58 -5.16
N ARG A 43 2.52 -1.67 -4.63
CA ARG A 43 1.49 -0.63 -4.79
C ARG A 43 1.88 0.66 -4.06
N LEU A 44 2.35 0.55 -2.83
CA LEU A 44 2.81 1.70 -2.06
C LEU A 44 3.94 2.46 -2.77
N THR A 45 4.94 1.74 -3.28
CA THR A 45 6.04 2.34 -4.05
C THR A 45 5.53 3.09 -5.29
N ARG A 46 4.63 2.48 -6.07
CA ARG A 46 4.02 3.13 -7.23
C ARG A 46 3.27 4.39 -6.84
N LEU A 47 2.41 4.32 -5.83
CA LEU A 47 1.60 5.47 -5.38
C LEU A 47 2.48 6.64 -4.91
N LYS A 48 3.53 6.37 -4.10
CA LYS A 48 4.47 7.40 -3.66
C LYS A 48 5.26 8.04 -4.82
N SER A 49 5.64 7.26 -5.84
CA SER A 49 6.33 7.80 -7.01
C SER A 49 5.46 8.71 -7.88
N VAL A 50 4.14 8.50 -7.88
CA VAL A 50 3.17 9.35 -8.58
C VAL A 50 2.88 10.61 -7.77
N SER A 51 2.70 10.48 -6.45
CA SER A 51 2.41 11.62 -5.56
C SER A 51 3.59 12.58 -5.38
N GLY A 52 4.84 12.11 -5.49
CA GLY A 52 6.04 12.96 -5.40
C GLY A 52 6.50 13.59 -6.72
N LYS A 53 5.75 13.41 -7.81
CA LYS A 53 6.04 13.98 -9.15
C LYS A 53 5.26 15.28 -9.45
N LEU A 54 4.58 15.85 -8.47
CA LEU A 54 4.02 17.20 -8.49
C LEU A 54 4.92 18.14 -7.69
#